data_AF-A0A0T1TNB2-F1
#
_entry.id   AF-A0A0T1TNB2-F1
#
_cell.length_a   1.000
_cell.length_b   1.000
_cell.length_c   1.000
_cell.angle_alpha   90.00
_cell.angle_beta   90.00
_cell.angle_gamma   90.00
#
_symmetry.space_group_name_H-M   'P 1'
#
loop_
_entity.id
_entity.type
_entity.pdbx_description
1 polymer ?
#
loop_
_entity_poly.entity_id
_entity_poly.type
_entity_poly.pdbx_seq_one_letter_code
_entity_poly.pdbx_strand_id
1 'polypeptide(L)'
;MSTGKKITGTVLGAAIAGVLIGSAALVPFTDDARATEAGRQSDVVLGESKDAIPSRTASDWVSYGDQAAVVHVAAEHEGVADSEEIAAGEGYLSRTIDLEVKERVWSRSGATALPDTLSIIADGWEFKDEGKLRVSSQDTSRMEVGHDYLVSFAHFSDGEWSTLGTGAILPYENSEVGQGEYQGSTVTASAYRSTMASRLVSGVAEPLTYQAAGKTAAGVKALLTSATPDATAAQNYALDAVARARLVAKAAAAAAAAADTFCRVAAPLATDADSRYTASELADVLGDLAGMSEAADSTILRAYAAQLHTGDDSNWTASTIRKTAATRIARACTIDVGDLLPNDTGDAE
;
A
#
# COMPACT_ATOMS: atom_id res chain seq x y z
N MET A 1 -49.94 -50.21 4.16
CA MET A 1 -49.40 -49.30 3.12
C MET A 1 -49.03 -48.00 3.82
N SER A 2 -47.73 -47.84 4.12
CA SER A 2 -47.19 -46.69 4.85
C SER A 2 -46.36 -45.86 3.88
N THR A 3 -46.77 -44.61 3.66
CA THR A 3 -46.16 -43.68 2.70
C THR A 3 -45.10 -42.88 3.44
N GLY A 4 -43.83 -43.21 3.21
CA GLY A 4 -42.68 -42.47 3.75
C GLY A 4 -42.52 -41.11 3.05
N LYS A 5 -42.62 -40.02 3.82
CA LYS A 5 -42.32 -38.66 3.38
C LYS A 5 -40.84 -38.40 3.63
N LYS A 6 -40.04 -38.25 2.56
CA LYS A 6 -38.65 -37.79 2.65
C LYS A 6 -38.65 -36.29 2.97
N ILE A 7 -38.05 -35.93 4.10
CA ILE A 7 -37.74 -34.55 4.46
C ILE A 7 -36.40 -34.24 3.81
N THR A 8 -36.42 -33.46 2.73
CA THR A 8 -35.21 -32.89 2.13
C THR A 8 -34.90 -31.61 2.90
N GLY A 9 -33.84 -31.66 3.71
CA GLY A 9 -33.34 -30.49 4.42
C GLY A 9 -32.61 -29.58 3.45
N THR A 10 -33.13 -28.37 3.25
CA THR A 10 -32.44 -27.28 2.58
C THR A 10 -31.43 -26.71 3.57
N VAL A 11 -30.14 -26.96 3.36
CA VAL A 11 -29.07 -26.25 4.07
C VAL A 11 -28.99 -24.86 3.46
N LEU A 12 -29.47 -23.86 4.20
CA LEU A 12 -29.20 -22.44 3.93
C LEU A 12 -27.69 -22.23 4.10
N GLY A 13 -26.95 -22.20 2.99
CA GLY A 13 -25.58 -21.73 2.97
C GLY A 13 -25.58 -20.21 3.08
N ALA A 14 -25.36 -19.68 4.28
CA ALA A 14 -25.02 -18.28 4.46
C ALA A 14 -23.60 -18.08 3.94
N ALA A 15 -23.46 -17.57 2.72
CA ALA A 15 -22.20 -17.05 2.22
C ALA A 15 -21.92 -15.75 2.99
N ILE A 16 -21.01 -15.81 3.96
CA ILE A 16 -20.43 -14.63 4.57
C ILE A 16 -19.46 -14.08 3.52
N ALA A 17 -19.94 -13.13 2.70
CA ALA A 17 -19.09 -12.38 1.80
C ALA A 17 -18.05 -11.65 2.63
N GLY A 18 -16.78 -11.98 2.42
CA GLY A 18 -15.61 -11.27 2.94
C GLY A 18 -15.50 -9.92 2.24
N VAL A 19 -16.36 -8.98 2.65
CA VAL A 19 -16.45 -7.64 2.10
C VAL A 19 -15.18 -6.85 2.48
N LEU A 20 -14.17 -6.89 1.61
CA LEU A 20 -13.13 -5.85 1.53
C LEU A 20 -13.67 -4.71 0.65
N ILE A 21 -14.76 -4.06 1.08
CA ILE A 21 -15.20 -2.81 0.45
C ILE A 21 -14.22 -1.72 0.89
N GLY A 22 -13.38 -1.30 -0.06
CA GLY A 22 -12.85 0.06 -0.04
C GLY A 22 -14.04 1.02 -0.08
N SER A 23 -14.19 1.87 0.94
CA SER A 23 -15.30 2.81 1.02
C SER A 23 -15.15 3.85 -0.10
N ALA A 24 -15.90 3.70 -1.19
CA ALA A 24 -16.11 4.77 -2.15
C ALA A 24 -17.07 5.79 -1.52
N ALA A 25 -16.65 7.05 -1.42
CA ALA A 25 -17.56 8.13 -1.06
C ALA A 25 -18.41 8.46 -2.29
N LEU A 26 -19.59 7.85 -2.40
CA LEU A 26 -20.56 8.17 -3.45
C LEU A 26 -21.30 9.45 -3.06
N VAL A 27 -21.23 10.47 -3.94
CA VAL A 27 -22.00 11.71 -3.79
C VAL A 27 -23.42 11.44 -4.30
N PRO A 28 -24.49 11.75 -3.55
CA PRO A 28 -25.86 11.48 -3.97
C PRO A 28 -26.22 12.27 -5.25
N PHE A 29 -26.97 11.62 -6.14
CA PHE A 29 -27.57 12.23 -7.32
C PHE A 29 -28.52 13.35 -6.91
N THR A 30 -28.07 14.61 -7.02
CA THR A 30 -28.99 15.74 -7.12
C THR A 30 -29.54 15.79 -8.55
N ASP A 31 -30.82 16.18 -8.71
CA ASP A 31 -31.50 16.30 -10.01
C ASP A 31 -30.84 17.31 -10.99
N ASP A 32 -29.74 17.95 -10.60
CA ASP A 32 -28.91 18.85 -11.40
C ASP A 32 -27.52 18.25 -11.75
N ALA A 33 -27.35 16.92 -11.63
CA ALA A 33 -26.09 16.23 -11.92
C ALA A 33 -25.75 16.18 -13.42
N ARG A 34 -25.49 17.34 -14.02
CA ARG A 34 -24.30 17.47 -14.86
C ARG A 34 -23.11 17.20 -13.94
N ALA A 35 -22.74 15.93 -13.82
CA ALA A 35 -21.38 15.56 -13.48
C ALA A 35 -20.49 16.50 -14.31
N THR A 36 -19.69 17.32 -13.64
CA THR A 36 -18.72 18.16 -14.34
C THR A 36 -17.94 17.25 -15.29
N GLU A 37 -17.75 17.69 -16.54
CA GLU A 37 -17.03 16.94 -17.59
C GLU A 37 -15.68 16.34 -17.13
N ALA A 38 -15.14 16.84 -16.01
CA ALA A 38 -13.91 16.38 -15.37
C ALA A 38 -13.95 14.95 -14.79
N GLY A 39 -15.12 14.38 -14.48
CA GLY A 39 -15.23 13.05 -13.85
C GLY A 39 -15.71 11.91 -14.76
N ARG A 40 -16.12 12.22 -15.99
CA ARG A 40 -16.70 11.26 -16.93
C ARG A 40 -15.74 11.03 -18.09
N GLN A 41 -14.84 10.08 -17.92
CA GLN A 41 -14.00 9.61 -19.02
C GLN A 41 -14.76 8.47 -19.70
N SER A 42 -15.43 8.76 -20.83
CA SER A 42 -16.36 7.83 -21.51
C SER A 42 -17.63 7.51 -20.69
N ASP A 43 -18.41 6.49 -21.07
CA ASP A 43 -19.62 6.04 -20.33
C ASP A 43 -19.30 5.34 -18.99
N VAL A 44 -18.18 5.71 -18.37
CA VAL A 44 -17.66 5.18 -17.10
C VAL A 44 -17.54 6.31 -16.08
N VAL A 45 -18.08 6.06 -14.89
CA VAL A 45 -17.91 6.90 -13.70
C VAL A 45 -16.70 6.41 -12.93
N LEU A 46 -15.77 7.32 -12.67
CA LEU A 46 -14.53 7.02 -11.94
C LEU A 46 -14.70 7.39 -10.47
N GLY A 47 -14.67 6.37 -9.61
CA GLY A 47 -14.72 6.53 -8.16
C GLY A 47 -13.32 6.58 -7.56
N GLU A 48 -13.07 7.53 -6.65
CA GLU A 48 -11.88 7.47 -5.81
C GLU A 48 -12.04 6.33 -4.79
N SER A 49 -11.07 5.41 -4.78
CA SER A 49 -11.02 4.32 -3.81
C SER A 49 -9.65 4.27 -3.12
N LYS A 50 -9.66 3.79 -1.88
CA LYS A 50 -8.44 3.54 -1.12
C LYS A 50 -8.27 2.04 -0.94
N ASP A 51 -7.17 1.52 -1.46
CA ASP A 51 -6.83 0.11 -1.28
C ASP A 51 -6.65 -0.22 0.21
N ALA A 52 -7.15 -1.38 0.62
CA ALA A 52 -6.91 -1.92 1.96
C ALA A 52 -5.47 -2.40 2.16
N ILE A 53 -4.79 -2.78 1.07
CA ILE A 53 -3.43 -3.30 1.03
C ILE A 53 -2.61 -2.46 0.04
N PRO A 54 -1.36 -2.09 0.37
CA PRO A 54 -0.49 -1.42 -0.60
C PRO A 54 -0.31 -2.27 -1.87
N SER A 55 -0.44 -1.63 -3.04
CA SER A 55 -0.46 -2.31 -4.34
C SER A 55 0.31 -1.55 -5.43
N ARG A 56 0.99 -0.44 -5.09
CA ARG A 56 1.44 0.55 -6.09
C ARG A 56 2.85 0.30 -6.60
N THR A 57 3.73 -0.27 -5.80
CA THR A 57 5.15 -0.46 -6.12
C THR A 57 5.50 -1.92 -6.34
N ALA A 58 6.65 -2.20 -6.97
CA ALA A 58 7.16 -3.57 -7.10
C ALA A 58 7.38 -4.22 -5.71
N SER A 59 7.86 -3.43 -4.74
CA SER A 59 7.98 -3.86 -3.34
C SER A 59 6.63 -4.22 -2.73
N ASP A 60 5.57 -3.46 -2.99
CA ASP A 60 4.22 -3.80 -2.52
C ASP A 60 3.75 -5.15 -3.09
N TRP A 61 3.91 -5.33 -4.40
CA TRP A 61 3.51 -6.57 -5.08
C TRP A 61 4.22 -7.80 -4.50
N VAL A 62 5.53 -7.72 -4.22
CA VAL A 62 6.26 -8.86 -3.63
C VAL A 62 6.06 -9.00 -2.12
N SER A 63 5.60 -7.94 -1.43
CA SER A 63 5.30 -7.98 0.00
C SER A 63 3.97 -8.65 0.27
N TYR A 64 2.96 -8.36 -0.56
CA TYR A 64 1.57 -8.70 -0.27
C TYR A 64 0.92 -9.60 -1.33
N GLY A 65 1.41 -9.58 -2.57
CA GLY A 65 0.97 -10.49 -3.62
C GLY A 65 1.50 -11.91 -3.43
N ASP A 66 0.83 -12.85 -4.07
CA ASP A 66 1.17 -14.28 -4.11
C ASP A 66 1.58 -14.72 -5.51
N GLN A 67 0.88 -14.22 -6.52
CA GLN A 67 1.06 -14.57 -7.92
C GLN A 67 0.90 -13.30 -8.77
N ALA A 68 1.69 -13.18 -9.85
CA ALA A 68 1.43 -12.21 -10.90
C ALA A 68 1.26 -12.95 -12.22
N ALA A 69 0.24 -12.61 -12.99
CA ALA A 69 -0.10 -13.30 -14.22
C ALA A 69 -0.65 -12.35 -15.29
N VAL A 70 -0.47 -12.72 -16.55
CA VAL A 70 -1.27 -12.19 -17.66
C VAL A 70 -2.56 -12.99 -17.72
N VAL A 71 -3.69 -12.30 -17.68
CA VAL A 71 -5.03 -12.89 -17.71
C VAL A 71 -5.87 -12.28 -18.83
N HIS A 72 -6.76 -13.09 -19.38
CA HIS A 72 -7.80 -12.67 -20.32
C HIS A 72 -9.15 -12.65 -19.62
N VAL A 73 -9.93 -11.59 -19.83
CA VAL A 73 -11.31 -11.53 -19.33
C VAL A 73 -12.24 -12.21 -20.33
N ALA A 74 -12.65 -13.44 -20.03
CA ALA A 74 -13.42 -14.28 -20.94
C ALA A 74 -14.93 -13.99 -20.89
N ALA A 75 -15.45 -13.65 -19.71
CA ALA A 75 -16.87 -13.35 -19.51
C ALA A 75 -17.08 -12.39 -18.34
N GLU A 76 -18.26 -11.77 -18.32
CA GLU A 76 -18.75 -11.00 -17.18
C GLU A 76 -20.19 -11.41 -16.84
N HIS A 77 -20.51 -11.38 -15.55
CA HIS A 77 -21.83 -11.68 -15.00
C HIS A 77 -22.25 -10.54 -14.10
N GLU A 78 -23.35 -9.89 -14.44
CA GLU A 78 -23.90 -8.81 -13.63
C GLU A 78 -24.36 -9.34 -12.26
N GLY A 79 -24.04 -8.60 -11.21
CA GLY A 79 -24.60 -8.82 -9.88
C GLY A 79 -26.09 -8.52 -9.82
N VAL A 80 -26.73 -8.89 -8.72
CA VAL A 80 -28.16 -8.69 -8.52
C VAL A 80 -28.35 -7.63 -7.44
N ALA A 81 -29.20 -6.64 -7.72
CA ALA A 81 -29.60 -5.64 -6.73
C ALA A 81 -30.27 -6.31 -5.53
N ASP A 82 -29.96 -5.86 -4.32
CA ASP A 82 -30.66 -6.32 -3.14
C ASP A 82 -32.06 -5.68 -3.02
N SER A 83 -32.83 -6.12 -2.02
CA SER A 83 -34.20 -5.62 -1.82
C SER A 83 -34.28 -4.14 -1.46
N GLU A 84 -33.25 -3.59 -0.82
CA GLU A 84 -33.17 -2.18 -0.44
C GLU A 84 -32.89 -1.33 -1.68
N GLU A 85 -31.92 -1.73 -2.50
CA GLU A 85 -31.59 -1.06 -3.77
C GLU A 85 -32.77 -1.09 -4.76
N ILE A 86 -33.47 -2.22 -4.86
CA ILE A 86 -34.68 -2.33 -5.69
C ILE A 86 -35.79 -1.39 -5.20
N ALA A 87 -35.98 -1.29 -3.88
CA ALA A 87 -36.99 -0.41 -3.30
C ALA A 87 -36.65 1.08 -3.48
N ALA A 88 -35.36 1.41 -3.46
CA ALA A 88 -34.86 2.76 -3.73
C ALA A 88 -34.89 3.11 -5.22
N GLY A 89 -34.88 2.10 -6.11
CA GLY A 89 -34.73 2.30 -7.55
C GLY A 89 -33.32 2.73 -7.94
N GLU A 90 -32.36 2.69 -7.03
CA GLU A 90 -30.97 3.06 -7.26
C GLU A 90 -30.03 2.21 -6.41
N GLY A 91 -28.79 2.02 -6.87
CA GLY A 91 -27.82 1.18 -6.15
C GLY A 91 -26.55 0.91 -6.93
N TYR A 92 -25.75 -0.03 -6.43
CA TYR A 92 -24.49 -0.46 -7.02
C TYR A 92 -24.48 -1.96 -7.25
N LEU A 93 -24.31 -2.34 -8.52
CA LEU A 93 -24.16 -3.71 -8.95
C LEU A 93 -22.67 -4.00 -9.14
N SER A 94 -22.10 -4.82 -8.27
CA SER A 94 -20.82 -5.46 -8.58
C SER A 94 -20.99 -6.40 -9.79
N ARG A 95 -19.89 -6.82 -10.41
CA ARG A 95 -19.91 -7.91 -11.40
C ARG A 95 -18.89 -8.97 -11.06
N THR A 96 -19.18 -10.20 -11.47
CA THR A 96 -18.20 -11.28 -11.46
C THR A 96 -17.60 -11.41 -12.84
N ILE A 97 -16.27 -11.44 -12.95
CA ILE A 97 -15.57 -11.66 -14.20
C ILE A 97 -14.86 -13.01 -14.18
N ASP A 98 -14.91 -13.71 -15.30
CA ASP A 98 -14.19 -14.97 -15.51
C ASP A 98 -12.87 -14.68 -16.20
N LEU A 99 -11.79 -15.16 -15.59
CA LEU A 99 -10.43 -14.92 -16.03
C LEU A 99 -9.79 -16.22 -16.52
N GLU A 100 -9.10 -16.15 -17.65
CA GLU A 100 -8.23 -17.21 -18.16
C GLU A 100 -6.75 -16.80 -18.00
N VAL A 101 -5.96 -17.61 -17.31
CA VAL A 101 -4.53 -17.33 -17.11
C VAL A 101 -3.75 -17.72 -18.37
N LYS A 102 -3.21 -16.70 -19.05
CA LYS A 102 -2.40 -16.87 -20.28
C LYS A 102 -0.93 -17.11 -19.97
N GLU A 103 -0.38 -16.37 -19.01
CA GLU A 103 1.03 -16.46 -18.62
C GLU A 103 1.19 -16.24 -17.11
N ARG A 104 2.00 -17.08 -16.45
CA ARG A 104 2.41 -16.87 -15.06
C ARG A 104 3.72 -16.09 -15.05
N VAL A 105 3.67 -14.85 -14.58
CA VAL A 105 4.79 -13.88 -14.63
C VAL A 105 5.72 -14.04 -13.44
N TRP A 106 5.16 -14.10 -12.23
CA TRP A 106 5.92 -14.20 -10.99
C TRP A 106 5.11 -14.95 -9.93
N SER A 107 5.82 -15.59 -9.01
CA SER A 107 5.22 -16.28 -7.86
C SER A 107 6.09 -16.08 -6.64
N ARG A 108 5.44 -15.78 -5.50
CA ARG A 108 6.09 -15.77 -4.20
C ARG A 108 6.47 -17.20 -3.79
N SER A 109 7.67 -17.37 -3.24
CA SER A 109 8.10 -18.67 -2.72
C SER A 109 7.11 -19.19 -1.66
N GLY A 110 6.62 -20.42 -1.86
CA GLY A 110 5.67 -21.07 -0.96
C GLY A 110 4.20 -20.63 -1.10
N ALA A 111 3.87 -19.74 -2.04
CA ALA A 111 2.49 -19.36 -2.29
C ALA A 111 1.68 -20.45 -3.00
N THR A 112 0.38 -20.49 -2.73
CA THR A 112 -0.59 -21.30 -3.47
C THR A 112 -0.49 -21.00 -4.97
N ALA A 113 -0.54 -22.03 -5.81
CA ALA A 113 -0.51 -21.85 -7.26
C ALA A 113 -1.83 -21.22 -7.75
N LEU A 114 -1.73 -20.23 -8.65
CA LEU A 114 -2.88 -19.67 -9.33
C LEU A 114 -3.51 -20.75 -10.24
N PRO A 115 -4.82 -21.01 -10.17
CA PRO A 115 -5.49 -21.92 -11.11
C PRO A 115 -5.45 -21.35 -12.55
N ASP A 116 -5.65 -22.20 -13.56
CA ASP A 116 -5.65 -21.76 -14.97
C ASP A 116 -6.87 -20.90 -15.32
N THR A 117 -7.96 -21.03 -14.56
CA THR A 117 -9.16 -20.20 -14.64
C THR A 117 -9.62 -19.83 -13.24
N LEU A 118 -10.16 -18.62 -13.08
CA LEU A 118 -10.73 -18.15 -11.82
C LEU A 118 -11.79 -17.09 -12.09
N SER A 119 -12.71 -16.92 -11.15
CA SER A 119 -13.67 -15.83 -11.17
C SER A 119 -13.37 -14.88 -10.02
N ILE A 120 -13.45 -13.57 -10.27
CA ILE A 120 -13.26 -12.54 -9.25
C ILE A 120 -14.38 -11.50 -9.31
N ILE A 121 -14.58 -10.78 -8.21
CA ILE A 121 -15.50 -9.65 -8.17
C ILE A 121 -14.76 -8.40 -8.67
N ALA A 122 -15.42 -7.62 -9.51
CA ALA A 122 -14.94 -6.36 -10.06
C ALA A 122 -16.03 -5.28 -10.05
N ASP A 123 -15.64 -4.03 -10.29
CA ASP A 123 -16.59 -2.93 -10.41
C ASP A 123 -17.54 -3.14 -11.59
N GLY A 124 -18.84 -3.07 -11.31
CA GLY A 124 -19.91 -3.23 -12.30
C GLY A 124 -20.51 -1.89 -12.67
N TRP A 125 -21.71 -1.62 -12.16
CA TRP A 125 -22.53 -0.46 -12.53
C TRP A 125 -23.14 0.22 -11.32
N GLU A 126 -23.27 1.53 -11.38
CA GLU A 126 -24.29 2.23 -10.61
C GLU A 126 -25.57 2.27 -11.45
N PHE A 127 -26.72 2.19 -10.80
CA PHE A 127 -28.00 2.28 -11.47
C PHE A 127 -28.94 3.25 -10.77
N LYS A 128 -29.83 3.85 -11.56
CA LYS A 128 -30.95 4.67 -11.10
C LYS A 128 -32.10 4.53 -12.09
N ASP A 129 -33.27 4.15 -11.58
CA ASP A 129 -34.44 3.72 -12.34
C ASP A 129 -34.05 2.66 -13.40
N GLU A 130 -34.29 2.95 -14.68
CA GLU A 130 -33.92 2.07 -15.80
C GLU A 130 -32.50 2.34 -16.33
N GLY A 131 -31.81 3.37 -15.81
CA GLY A 131 -30.48 3.78 -16.24
C GLY A 131 -29.36 3.04 -15.52
N LYS A 132 -28.29 2.71 -16.25
CA LYS A 132 -27.04 2.13 -15.72
C LYS A 132 -25.83 2.85 -16.25
N LEU A 133 -24.86 3.14 -15.38
CA LEU A 133 -23.56 3.69 -15.74
C LEU A 133 -22.48 2.73 -15.25
N ARG A 134 -21.48 2.48 -16.11
CA ARG A 134 -20.34 1.65 -15.70
C ARG A 134 -19.55 2.39 -14.62
N VAL A 135 -19.09 1.66 -13.62
CA VAL A 135 -18.21 2.20 -12.58
C VAL A 135 -16.84 1.56 -12.72
N SER A 136 -15.81 2.34 -12.42
CA SER A 136 -14.45 1.84 -12.20
C SER A 136 -13.81 2.66 -11.09
N SER A 137 -12.91 2.06 -10.35
CA SER A 137 -11.98 2.82 -9.52
C SER A 137 -11.10 3.72 -10.41
N GLN A 138 -10.79 4.90 -9.92
CA GLN A 138 -9.83 5.80 -10.52
C GLN A 138 -8.46 5.12 -10.53
N ASP A 139 -7.70 5.37 -11.59
CA ASP A 139 -6.33 4.93 -11.75
C ASP A 139 -6.11 3.41 -11.90
N THR A 140 -7.17 2.70 -12.30
CA THR A 140 -7.09 1.26 -12.59
C THR A 140 -7.82 0.89 -13.87
N SER A 141 -7.53 -0.31 -14.38
CA SER A 141 -8.25 -0.86 -15.52
C SER A 141 -9.57 -1.44 -15.05
N ARG A 142 -10.66 -1.27 -15.81
CA ARG A 142 -11.97 -1.79 -15.40
C ARG A 142 -12.03 -3.31 -15.51
N MET A 143 -11.15 -3.94 -16.31
CA MET A 143 -11.15 -5.37 -16.63
C MET A 143 -12.33 -5.76 -17.54
N GLU A 144 -12.39 -5.13 -18.72
CA GLU A 144 -13.41 -5.37 -19.74
C GLU A 144 -13.23 -6.71 -20.46
N VAL A 145 -14.36 -7.33 -20.85
CA VAL A 145 -14.38 -8.59 -21.60
C VAL A 145 -13.61 -8.45 -22.92
N GLY A 146 -12.83 -9.47 -23.27
CA GLY A 146 -12.05 -9.51 -24.51
C GLY A 146 -10.67 -8.88 -24.41
N HIS A 147 -10.33 -8.25 -23.29
CA HIS A 147 -9.04 -7.61 -23.05
C HIS A 147 -8.11 -8.49 -22.19
N ASP A 148 -6.82 -8.18 -22.28
CA ASP A 148 -5.75 -8.83 -21.53
C ASP A 148 -5.14 -7.85 -20.51
N TYR A 149 -4.78 -8.38 -19.34
CA TYR A 149 -4.28 -7.60 -18.20
C TYR A 149 -3.13 -8.33 -17.52
N LEU A 150 -2.16 -7.57 -17.02
CA LEU A 150 -1.15 -8.08 -16.10
C LEU A 150 -1.58 -7.73 -14.67
N VAL A 151 -1.85 -8.77 -13.87
CA VAL A 151 -2.49 -8.63 -12.57
C VAL A 151 -1.65 -9.28 -11.47
N SER A 152 -1.54 -8.61 -10.33
CA SER A 152 -1.07 -9.23 -9.07
C SER A 152 -2.26 -9.74 -8.27
N PHE A 153 -2.21 -11.01 -7.88
CA PHE A 153 -3.23 -11.70 -7.10
C PHE A 153 -2.72 -12.04 -5.71
N ALA A 154 -3.64 -12.04 -4.75
CA ALA A 154 -3.45 -12.61 -3.42
C ALA A 154 -4.52 -13.67 -3.13
N HIS A 155 -4.12 -14.69 -2.38
CA HIS A 155 -5.00 -15.74 -1.88
C HIS A 155 -5.38 -15.42 -0.42
N PHE A 156 -6.66 -15.18 -0.17
CA PHE A 156 -7.15 -14.68 1.11
C PHE A 156 -7.51 -15.84 2.06
N SER A 157 -7.79 -15.51 3.32
CA SER A 157 -8.04 -16.50 4.38
C SER A 157 -9.38 -17.23 4.24
N ASP A 158 -10.31 -16.69 3.45
CA ASP A 158 -11.54 -17.36 3.01
C ASP A 158 -11.30 -18.39 1.90
N GLY A 159 -10.08 -18.46 1.35
CA GLY A 159 -9.71 -19.36 0.27
C GLY A 159 -9.97 -18.79 -1.13
N GLU A 160 -10.37 -17.52 -1.23
CA GLU A 160 -10.63 -16.88 -2.51
C GLU A 160 -9.39 -16.18 -3.06
N TRP A 161 -9.33 -16.09 -4.39
CA TRP A 161 -8.37 -15.26 -5.10
C TRP A 161 -9.00 -13.91 -5.40
N SER A 162 -8.25 -12.83 -5.17
CA SER A 162 -8.64 -11.51 -5.64
C SER A 162 -7.40 -10.73 -6.09
N THR A 163 -7.62 -9.61 -6.78
CA THR A 163 -6.54 -8.68 -7.12
C THR A 163 -5.97 -8.09 -5.84
N LEU A 164 -4.68 -7.74 -5.85
CA LEU A 164 -4.02 -7.18 -4.68
C LEU A 164 -4.56 -5.77 -4.32
N GLY A 165 -5.03 -5.02 -5.32
CA GLY A 165 -5.55 -3.67 -5.19
C GLY A 165 -5.60 -2.97 -6.55
N THR A 166 -6.06 -1.71 -6.57
CA THR A 166 -6.23 -0.93 -7.82
C THR A 166 -4.91 -0.71 -8.58
N GLY A 167 -3.79 -0.53 -7.86
CA GLY A 167 -2.44 -0.42 -8.44
C GLY A 167 -1.88 -1.74 -8.98
N ALA A 168 -2.62 -2.84 -8.83
CA ALA A 168 -2.21 -4.18 -9.21
C ALA A 168 -2.84 -4.71 -10.51
N ILE A 169 -3.51 -3.86 -11.29
CA ILE A 169 -4.20 -4.24 -12.53
C ILE A 169 -3.68 -3.37 -13.67
N LEU A 170 -2.75 -3.89 -14.46
CA LEU A 170 -2.12 -3.17 -15.55
C LEU A 170 -2.75 -3.57 -16.90
N PRO A 171 -3.07 -2.60 -17.78
CA PRO A 171 -3.46 -2.93 -19.16
C PRO A 171 -2.33 -3.68 -19.86
N TYR A 172 -2.63 -4.77 -20.56
CA TYR A 172 -1.63 -5.59 -21.22
C TYR A 172 -2.14 -6.16 -22.54
N GLU A 173 -1.83 -5.53 -23.66
CA GLU A 173 -2.18 -6.04 -24.98
C GLU A 173 -0.98 -6.03 -25.91
N ASN A 174 -1.02 -6.88 -26.94
CA ASN A 174 0.08 -7.01 -27.90
C ASN A 174 1.44 -7.26 -27.21
N SER A 175 1.39 -8.00 -26.11
CA SER A 175 2.53 -8.33 -25.25
C SER A 175 3.21 -7.15 -24.55
N GLU A 176 2.52 -6.00 -24.42
CA GLU A 176 3.06 -4.76 -23.89
C GLU A 176 2.19 -4.18 -22.76
N VAL A 177 2.81 -3.91 -21.60
CA VAL A 177 2.16 -3.23 -20.48
C VAL A 177 1.88 -1.78 -20.82
N GLY A 178 0.70 -1.28 -20.46
CA GLY A 178 0.27 0.08 -20.77
C GLY A 178 -0.57 0.16 -22.04
N GLN A 179 -0.64 -0.92 -22.83
CA GLN A 179 -1.44 -1.02 -24.04
C GLN A 179 -2.75 -1.75 -23.70
N GLY A 180 -3.90 -1.21 -24.13
CA GLY A 180 -5.21 -1.86 -23.94
C GLY A 180 -6.19 -1.01 -23.15
N GLU A 181 -7.18 -1.64 -22.53
CA GLU A 181 -8.22 -0.94 -21.77
C GLU A 181 -7.71 -0.40 -20.43
N TYR A 182 -7.97 0.88 -20.19
CA TYR A 182 -7.72 1.55 -18.93
C TYR A 182 -8.83 2.57 -18.64
N GLN A 183 -9.47 2.45 -17.48
CA GLN A 183 -10.61 3.29 -17.06
C GLN A 183 -11.74 3.37 -18.10
N GLY A 184 -12.05 2.24 -18.75
CA GLY A 184 -13.13 2.13 -19.74
C GLY A 184 -12.76 2.61 -21.15
N SER A 185 -11.52 3.01 -21.39
CA SER A 185 -11.05 3.49 -22.69
C SER A 185 -9.79 2.77 -23.12
N THR A 186 -9.66 2.47 -24.42
CA THR A 186 -8.40 1.91 -24.95
C THR A 186 -7.32 2.98 -25.01
N VAL A 187 -6.13 2.68 -24.48
CA VAL A 187 -4.95 3.55 -24.48
C VAL A 187 -3.76 2.86 -25.13
N THR A 188 -2.81 3.66 -25.61
CA THR A 188 -1.50 3.15 -26.03
C THR A 188 -0.52 3.13 -24.85
N ALA A 189 0.50 2.26 -24.92
CA ALA A 189 1.54 2.22 -23.89
C ALA A 189 2.24 3.57 -23.66
N SER A 190 2.45 4.35 -24.73
CA SER A 190 3.03 5.70 -24.64
C SER A 190 2.11 6.71 -23.94
N ALA A 191 0.80 6.66 -24.23
CA ALA A 191 -0.18 7.52 -23.57
C ALA A 191 -0.34 7.15 -22.09
N TYR A 192 -0.45 5.85 -21.81
CA TYR A 192 -0.50 5.32 -20.44
C TYR A 192 0.73 5.74 -19.63
N ARG A 193 1.94 5.56 -20.18
CA ARG A 193 3.17 5.98 -19.51
C ARG A 193 3.22 7.48 -19.24
N SER A 194 2.75 8.30 -20.18
CA SER A 194 2.70 9.76 -20.00
C SER A 194 1.75 10.15 -18.88
N THR A 195 0.59 9.49 -18.79
CA THR A 195 -0.36 9.66 -17.68
C THR A 195 0.24 9.23 -16.34
N MET A 196 1.00 8.14 -16.30
CA MET A 196 1.68 7.73 -15.06
C MET A 196 2.82 8.67 -14.68
N ALA A 197 3.55 9.21 -15.67
CA ALA A 197 4.65 10.14 -15.45
C ALA A 197 4.19 11.44 -14.79
N SER A 198 3.02 11.96 -15.16
CA SER A 198 2.47 13.19 -14.56
C SER A 198 2.05 13.04 -13.10
N ARG A 199 2.03 11.81 -12.58
CA ARG A 199 1.62 11.45 -11.21
C ARG A 199 2.80 11.09 -10.32
N LEU A 200 4.02 11.16 -10.84
CA LEU A 200 5.22 10.92 -10.05
C LEU A 200 5.37 12.00 -8.98
N VAL A 201 5.66 11.57 -7.75
CA VAL A 201 5.93 12.45 -6.61
C VAL A 201 7.41 12.33 -6.25
N SER A 202 8.12 13.46 -6.23
CA SER A 202 9.53 13.49 -5.86
C SER A 202 9.73 12.99 -4.43
N GLY A 203 10.75 12.14 -4.22
CA GLY A 203 11.06 11.55 -2.91
C GLY A 203 10.19 10.35 -2.53
N VAL A 204 9.23 9.96 -3.36
CA VAL A 204 8.42 8.74 -3.18
C VAL A 204 8.88 7.67 -4.17
N ALA A 205 8.78 6.40 -3.78
CA ALA A 205 9.11 5.28 -4.66
C ALA A 205 8.25 5.32 -5.94
N GLU A 206 8.89 5.12 -7.09
CA GLU A 206 8.19 5.11 -8.38
C GLU A 206 7.18 3.96 -8.44
N PRO A 207 5.93 4.21 -8.87
CA PRO A 207 4.92 3.17 -8.96
C PRO A 207 5.27 2.17 -10.07
N LEU A 208 4.89 0.91 -9.88
CA LEU A 208 5.12 -0.15 -10.84
C LEU A 208 4.37 0.12 -12.15
N THR A 209 3.21 0.79 -12.10
CA THR A 209 2.47 1.24 -13.30
C THR A 209 3.35 2.07 -14.23
N TYR A 210 4.16 2.99 -13.70
CA TYR A 210 5.11 3.78 -14.47
C TYR A 210 6.32 2.96 -14.93
N GLN A 211 6.93 2.19 -14.01
CA GLN A 211 8.13 1.41 -14.33
C GLN A 211 7.86 0.32 -15.37
N ALA A 212 6.67 -0.28 -15.34
CA ALA A 212 6.27 -1.37 -16.21
C ALA A 212 5.78 -0.91 -17.58
N ALA A 213 5.30 0.33 -17.72
CA ALA A 213 4.75 0.82 -18.99
C ALA A 213 5.75 0.69 -20.15
N GLY A 214 5.31 0.04 -21.22
CA GLY A 214 6.11 -0.30 -22.40
C GLY A 214 6.99 -1.55 -22.24
N LYS A 215 6.86 -2.31 -21.15
CA LYS A 215 7.58 -3.57 -20.94
C LYS A 215 6.71 -4.77 -21.28
N THR A 216 7.36 -5.90 -21.56
CA THR A 216 6.71 -7.21 -21.65
C THR A 216 6.52 -7.83 -20.27
N ALA A 217 5.77 -8.95 -20.20
CA ALA A 217 5.65 -9.77 -19.00
C ALA A 217 7.02 -10.15 -18.39
N ALA A 218 7.99 -10.55 -19.23
CA ALA A 218 9.36 -10.83 -18.79
C ALA A 218 10.06 -9.61 -18.16
N GLY A 219 9.79 -8.41 -18.69
CA GLY A 219 10.29 -7.16 -18.11
C GLY A 219 9.70 -6.88 -16.71
N VAL A 220 8.40 -7.14 -16.53
CA VAL A 220 7.76 -7.04 -15.21
C VAL A 220 8.28 -8.09 -14.23
N LYS A 221 8.46 -9.33 -14.69
CA LYS A 221 9.11 -10.39 -13.88
C LYS A 221 10.47 -9.95 -13.36
N ALA A 222 11.29 -9.30 -14.21
CA ALA A 222 12.58 -8.79 -13.79
C ALA A 222 12.46 -7.71 -12.69
N LEU A 223 11.51 -6.76 -12.84
CA LEU A 223 11.22 -5.76 -11.81
C LEU A 223 10.82 -6.42 -10.49
N LEU A 224 9.86 -7.35 -10.51
CA LEU A 224 9.39 -8.04 -9.31
C LEU A 224 10.49 -8.89 -8.66
N THR A 225 11.30 -9.60 -9.46
CA THR A 225 12.40 -10.43 -8.93
C THR A 225 13.50 -9.58 -8.30
N SER A 226 13.71 -8.36 -8.80
CA SER A 226 14.69 -7.42 -8.23
C SER A 226 14.17 -6.64 -7.02
N ALA A 227 12.86 -6.65 -6.78
CA ALA A 227 12.24 -5.90 -5.70
C ALA A 227 12.55 -6.55 -4.35
N THR A 228 12.74 -5.70 -3.34
CA THR A 228 12.88 -6.15 -1.95
C THR A 228 11.51 -6.06 -1.28
N PRO A 229 10.97 -7.17 -0.73
CA PRO A 229 9.74 -7.12 0.04
C PRO A 229 9.97 -6.40 1.38
N ASP A 230 8.90 -5.84 1.94
CA ASP A 230 8.88 -5.41 3.32
C ASP A 230 9.26 -6.57 4.24
N ALA A 231 10.20 -6.34 5.15
CA ALA A 231 10.75 -7.39 6.00
C ALA A 231 9.70 -7.99 6.94
N THR A 232 8.78 -7.18 7.46
CA THR A 232 7.70 -7.64 8.34
C THR A 232 6.70 -8.47 7.55
N ALA A 233 6.34 -8.05 6.33
CA ALA A 233 5.50 -8.85 5.44
C ALA A 233 6.16 -10.20 5.08
N ALA A 234 7.46 -10.17 4.73
CA ALA A 234 8.23 -11.35 4.33
C ALA A 234 8.36 -12.40 5.44
N GLN A 235 8.56 -11.96 6.69
CA GLN A 235 8.60 -12.87 7.85
C GLN A 235 7.25 -13.53 8.15
N ASN A 236 6.16 -12.95 7.65
CA ASN A 236 4.79 -13.36 7.95
C ASN A 236 4.06 -13.87 6.70
N TYR A 237 4.81 -14.46 5.77
CA TYR A 237 4.28 -15.02 4.52
C TYR A 237 3.26 -16.17 4.69
N ALA A 238 3.16 -16.77 5.87
CA ALA A 238 2.10 -17.72 6.18
C ALA A 238 0.72 -17.07 6.40
N LEU A 239 0.67 -15.74 6.57
CA LEU A 239 -0.58 -15.00 6.73
C LEU A 239 -1.11 -14.50 5.37
N ASP A 240 -2.42 -14.26 5.30
CA ASP A 240 -3.03 -13.59 4.15
C ASP A 240 -2.48 -12.16 3.96
N ALA A 241 -2.74 -11.57 2.79
CA ALA A 241 -2.24 -10.25 2.43
C ALA A 241 -2.73 -9.13 3.38
N VAL A 242 -3.98 -9.21 3.87
CA VAL A 242 -4.56 -8.21 4.79
C VAL A 242 -3.87 -8.26 6.15
N ALA A 243 -3.69 -9.46 6.69
CA ALA A 243 -3.01 -9.68 7.96
C ALA A 243 -1.55 -9.24 7.90
N ARG A 244 -0.84 -9.51 6.79
CA ARG A 244 0.49 -8.97 6.53
C ARG A 244 0.49 -7.44 6.53
N ALA A 245 -0.39 -6.81 5.76
CA ALA A 245 -0.48 -5.35 5.69
C ALA A 245 -0.78 -4.71 7.05
N ARG A 246 -1.64 -5.33 7.87
CA ARG A 246 -1.92 -4.88 9.26
C ARG A 246 -0.68 -4.96 10.16
N LEU A 247 0.13 -6.01 10.04
CA LEU A 247 1.37 -6.12 10.82
C LEU A 247 2.40 -5.07 10.40
N VAL A 248 2.54 -4.83 9.10
CA VAL A 248 3.42 -3.76 8.58
C VAL A 248 2.95 -2.40 9.07
N ALA A 249 1.65 -2.10 8.95
CA ALA A 249 1.08 -0.84 9.44
C ALA A 249 1.28 -0.67 10.95
N LYS A 250 1.12 -1.74 11.73
CA LYS A 250 1.39 -1.72 13.19
C LYS A 250 2.86 -1.47 13.49
N ALA A 251 3.78 -2.13 12.78
CA ALA A 251 5.21 -1.94 12.95
C ALA A 251 5.63 -0.50 12.58
N ALA A 252 5.11 0.03 11.48
CA ALA A 252 5.33 1.41 11.06
C ALA A 252 4.78 2.42 12.09
N ALA A 253 3.58 2.20 12.62
CA ALA A 253 3.01 3.04 13.67
C ALA A 253 3.84 2.99 14.97
N ALA A 254 4.33 1.82 15.35
CA ALA A 254 5.21 1.68 16.52
C ALA A 254 6.54 2.41 16.31
N ALA A 255 7.15 2.29 15.11
CA ALA A 255 8.36 3.01 14.76
C ALA A 255 8.14 4.53 14.76
N ALA A 256 7.01 5.01 14.25
CA ALA A 256 6.65 6.43 14.28
C ALA A 256 6.45 6.95 15.72
N ALA A 257 5.78 6.17 16.57
CA ALA A 257 5.59 6.54 17.99
C ALA A 257 6.92 6.53 18.77
N ALA A 258 7.82 5.60 18.46
CA ALA A 258 9.17 5.57 19.01
C ALA A 258 9.97 6.79 18.57
N ALA A 259 9.91 7.15 17.27
CA ALA A 259 10.53 8.36 16.75
C ALA A 259 9.99 9.63 17.40
N ASP A 260 8.67 9.74 17.60
CA ASP A 260 8.06 10.87 18.31
C ASP A 260 8.54 10.97 19.77
N THR A 261 8.63 9.85 20.48
CA THR A 261 9.15 9.82 21.86
C THR A 261 10.62 10.21 21.90
N PHE A 262 11.44 9.63 21.01
CA PHE A 262 12.85 9.98 20.84
C PHE A 262 13.01 11.48 20.56
N CYS A 263 12.19 12.04 19.68
CA CYS A 263 12.27 13.45 19.33
C CYS A 263 11.75 14.40 20.39
N ARG A 264 10.79 13.98 21.22
CA ARG A 264 10.40 14.74 22.42
C ARG A 264 11.54 14.83 23.45
N VAL A 265 12.31 13.75 23.62
CA VAL A 265 13.49 13.75 24.50
C VAL A 265 14.65 14.53 23.88
N ALA A 266 14.79 14.52 22.55
CA ALA A 266 15.82 15.27 21.85
C ALA A 266 15.50 16.76 21.68
N ALA A 267 14.24 17.18 21.77
CA ALA A 267 13.83 18.56 21.52
C ALA A 267 14.59 19.60 22.37
N PRO A 268 14.85 19.36 23.68
CA PRO A 268 15.68 20.26 24.48
C PRO A 268 17.15 20.38 24.01
N LEU A 269 17.66 19.49 23.16
CA LEU A 269 19.01 19.59 22.59
C LEU A 269 19.08 20.56 21.39
N ALA A 270 17.94 21.06 20.91
CA ALA A 270 17.92 21.96 19.78
C ALA A 270 18.63 23.29 20.12
N THR A 271 19.34 23.88 19.15
CA THR A 271 20.09 25.13 19.34
C THR A 271 19.21 26.32 19.66
N ASP A 272 17.92 26.25 19.35
CA ASP A 272 16.89 27.25 19.65
C ASP A 272 16.11 26.97 20.95
N ALA A 273 16.36 25.86 21.64
CA ALA A 273 15.66 25.49 22.88
C ALA A 273 16.20 26.19 24.14
N ASP A 274 17.22 27.05 24.01
CA ASP A 274 17.90 27.80 25.10
C ASP A 274 18.33 26.94 26.32
N SER A 275 18.40 25.63 26.14
CA SER A 275 18.69 24.68 27.21
C SER A 275 20.20 24.62 27.47
N ARG A 276 20.56 24.56 28.76
CA ARG A 276 21.94 24.44 29.21
C ARG A 276 22.16 23.09 29.85
N TYR A 277 23.27 22.45 29.50
CA TYR A 277 23.66 21.13 29.98
C TYR A 277 25.08 21.15 30.49
N THR A 278 25.26 20.67 31.71
CA THR A 278 26.56 20.17 32.17
C THR A 278 26.94 18.91 31.39
N ALA A 279 28.19 18.49 31.48
CA ALA A 279 28.64 17.24 30.83
C ALA A 279 27.84 16.02 31.32
N SER A 280 27.47 15.98 32.60
CA SER A 280 26.67 14.88 33.16
C SER A 280 25.25 14.89 32.63
N GLU A 281 24.57 16.04 32.61
CA GLU A 281 23.18 16.13 32.12
C GLU A 281 23.09 15.81 30.63
N LEU A 282 24.05 16.29 29.83
CA LEU A 282 24.11 15.94 28.42
C LEU A 282 24.35 14.43 28.22
N ALA A 283 25.21 13.83 29.05
CA ALA A 283 25.43 12.39 29.02
C ALA A 283 24.17 11.59 29.37
N ASP A 284 23.41 12.04 30.38
CA ASP A 284 22.16 11.41 30.80
C ASP A 284 21.10 11.48 29.68
N VAL A 285 20.92 12.64 29.06
CA VAL A 285 20.00 12.80 27.91
C VAL A 285 20.41 11.90 26.74
N LEU A 286 21.70 11.82 26.42
CA LEU A 286 22.20 10.92 25.37
C LEU A 286 22.03 9.44 25.75
N GLY A 287 22.13 9.10 27.03
CA GLY A 287 21.84 7.78 27.57
C GLY A 287 20.37 7.40 27.39
N ASP A 288 19.45 8.32 27.70
CA ASP A 288 18.01 8.16 27.51
C ASP A 288 17.67 7.98 26.03
N LEU A 289 18.20 8.84 25.16
CA LEU A 289 18.05 8.73 23.70
C LEU A 289 18.59 7.39 23.19
N ALA A 290 19.71 6.91 23.73
CA ALA A 290 20.25 5.60 23.38
C ALA A 290 19.37 4.44 23.81
N GLY A 291 18.63 4.57 24.91
CA GLY A 291 17.63 3.60 25.36
C GLY A 291 16.42 3.49 24.43
N MET A 292 16.14 4.55 23.66
CA MET A 292 15.01 4.66 22.74
C MET A 292 15.35 4.39 21.27
N SER A 293 16.64 4.18 20.97
CA SER A 293 17.15 4.04 19.61
C SER A 293 17.36 2.58 19.19
N GLU A 294 17.36 2.34 17.87
CA GLU A 294 17.81 1.07 17.27
C GLU A 294 19.25 0.73 17.66
N ALA A 295 19.63 -0.55 17.61
CA ALA A 295 20.90 -1.04 18.17
C ALA A 295 22.17 -0.30 17.66
N ALA A 296 22.19 0.04 16.37
CA ALA A 296 23.32 0.75 15.76
C ALA A 296 23.39 2.23 16.18
N ASP A 297 22.25 2.87 16.46
CA ASP A 297 22.14 4.24 16.94
C ASP A 297 22.43 4.31 18.44
N SER A 298 21.87 3.37 19.20
CA SER A 298 22.10 3.18 20.63
C SER A 298 23.59 3.07 20.96
N THR A 299 24.37 2.32 20.17
CA THR A 299 25.81 2.15 20.40
C THR A 299 26.57 3.47 20.31
N ILE A 300 26.25 4.32 19.32
CA ILE A 300 26.95 5.61 19.13
C ILE A 300 26.59 6.59 20.24
N LEU A 301 25.30 6.67 20.59
CA LEU A 301 24.81 7.55 21.64
C LEU A 301 25.40 7.17 23.01
N ARG A 302 25.44 5.86 23.36
CA ARG A 302 26.09 5.38 24.59
C ARG A 302 27.59 5.65 24.61
N ALA A 303 28.27 5.46 23.47
CA ALA A 303 29.70 5.73 23.39
C ALA A 303 30.00 7.21 23.62
N TYR A 304 29.15 8.11 23.12
CA TYR A 304 29.33 9.55 23.38
C TYR A 304 28.97 9.95 24.82
N ALA A 305 27.87 9.43 25.37
CA ALA A 305 27.52 9.62 26.78
C ALA A 305 28.66 9.17 27.71
N ALA A 306 29.28 8.02 27.42
CA ALA A 306 30.44 7.55 28.17
C ALA A 306 31.65 8.50 28.09
N GLN A 307 31.91 9.11 26.92
CA GLN A 307 32.98 10.12 26.78
C GLN A 307 32.69 11.37 27.64
N LEU A 308 31.44 11.81 27.71
CA LEU A 308 31.08 12.96 28.53
C LEU A 308 31.26 12.67 30.03
N HIS A 309 30.95 11.45 30.49
CA HIS A 309 31.21 11.06 31.88
C HIS A 309 32.69 10.99 32.26
N THR A 310 33.62 10.84 31.31
CA THR A 310 35.06 10.83 31.64
C THR A 310 35.65 12.22 31.91
N GLY A 311 34.95 13.31 31.56
CA GLY A 311 35.42 14.68 31.85
C GLY A 311 36.66 15.12 31.08
N ASP A 312 36.94 14.54 29.91
CA ASP A 312 38.11 14.86 29.09
C ASP A 312 37.71 15.68 27.85
N ASP A 313 37.66 16.98 28.04
CA ASP A 313 37.20 17.99 27.07
C ASP A 313 37.98 17.96 25.75
N SER A 314 39.26 17.54 25.82
CA SER A 314 40.15 17.43 24.66
C SER A 314 39.71 16.32 23.70
N ASN A 315 39.02 15.30 24.22
CA ASN A 315 38.45 14.21 23.45
C ASN A 315 37.06 14.54 22.88
N TRP A 316 36.30 15.44 23.49
CA TRP A 316 34.93 15.77 23.04
C TRP A 316 34.93 16.54 21.71
N THR A 317 35.74 17.59 21.63
CA THR A 317 35.77 18.51 20.47
C THR A 317 36.28 17.84 19.19
N ALA A 318 37.20 16.88 19.28
CA ALA A 318 37.70 16.09 18.15
C ALA A 318 36.85 14.84 17.83
N SER A 319 35.85 14.50 18.65
CA SER A 319 35.12 13.23 18.57
C SER A 319 34.30 13.10 17.27
N THR A 320 34.63 12.09 16.46
CA THR A 320 33.80 11.64 15.33
C THR A 320 32.50 11.00 15.79
N ILE A 321 32.50 10.41 16.99
CA ILE A 321 31.31 9.80 17.61
C ILE A 321 30.29 10.90 17.93
N ARG A 322 30.72 12.02 18.52
CA ARG A 322 29.89 13.22 18.75
C ARG A 322 29.21 13.72 17.47
N LYS A 323 30.00 13.97 16.42
CA LYS A 323 29.47 14.46 15.13
C LYS A 323 28.47 13.49 14.52
N THR A 324 28.71 12.20 14.68
CA THR A 324 27.79 11.16 14.21
C THR A 324 26.50 11.14 15.02
N ALA A 325 26.58 11.28 16.35
CA ALA A 325 25.42 11.41 17.23
C ALA A 325 24.58 12.64 16.87
N ALA A 326 25.21 13.81 16.71
CA ALA A 326 24.55 15.07 16.32
C ALA A 326 23.80 14.93 14.99
N THR A 327 24.48 14.39 13.97
CA THR A 327 23.88 14.17 12.64
C THR A 327 22.67 13.23 12.72
N ARG A 328 22.74 12.18 13.56
CA ARG A 328 21.66 11.21 13.71
C ARG A 328 20.45 11.82 14.40
N ILE A 329 20.64 12.53 15.51
CA ILE A 329 19.54 13.20 16.22
C ILE A 329 18.90 14.25 15.31
N ALA A 330 19.71 15.10 14.67
CA ALA A 330 19.23 16.13 13.76
C ALA A 330 18.41 15.56 12.61
N ARG A 331 18.87 14.46 12.00
CA ARG A 331 18.16 13.78 10.91
C ARG A 331 16.88 13.10 11.38
N ALA A 332 16.91 12.44 12.54
CA ALA A 332 15.75 11.72 13.06
C ALA A 332 14.61 12.68 13.42
N CYS A 333 14.94 13.85 13.95
CA CYS A 333 13.96 14.78 14.53
C CYS A 333 13.75 16.06 13.72
N THR A 334 14.53 16.27 12.66
CA THR A 334 14.49 17.51 11.86
C THR A 334 14.71 18.76 12.74
N ILE A 335 15.68 18.66 13.67
CA ILE A 335 16.11 19.78 14.54
C ILE A 335 17.60 20.05 14.30
N ASP A 336 18.05 21.28 14.55
CA ASP A 336 19.48 21.58 14.64
C ASP A 336 19.94 21.41 16.09
N VAL A 337 20.88 20.48 16.34
CA VAL A 337 21.47 20.24 17.67
C VAL A 337 22.89 20.80 17.81
N GLY A 338 23.35 21.53 16.79
CA GLY A 338 24.68 22.12 16.75
C GLY A 338 25.80 21.09 16.97
N ASP A 339 26.76 21.46 17.81
CA ASP A 339 27.96 20.68 18.08
C ASP A 339 27.78 19.61 19.19
N LEU A 340 26.60 19.55 19.84
CA LEU A 340 26.33 18.70 21.02
C LEU A 340 27.45 18.73 22.07
N LEU A 341 27.92 19.93 22.44
CA LEU A 341 28.89 20.12 23.52
C LEU A 341 28.17 20.62 24.78
N PRO A 342 28.68 20.30 25.99
CA PRO A 342 28.20 20.94 27.21
C PRO A 342 28.30 22.47 27.08
N ASN A 343 27.22 23.15 27.42
CA ASN A 343 27.08 24.61 27.31
C ASN A 343 26.67 25.25 28.64
N ASP A 344 26.49 24.44 29.69
CA ASP A 344 26.48 24.89 31.08
C ASP A 344 27.88 24.73 31.67
N THR A 345 28.68 25.79 31.58
CA THR A 345 30.01 25.85 32.17
C THR A 345 29.96 26.44 33.59
N GLY A 346 28.83 26.30 34.29
CA GLY A 346 28.50 26.89 35.59
C GLY A 346 29.66 27.57 36.30
N ASP A 347 29.51 28.88 36.56
CA ASP A 347 30.52 29.73 37.21
C ASP A 347 31.29 28.92 38.26
N ALA A 348 32.57 28.65 37.97
CA ALA A 348 33.43 27.90 38.86
C ALA A 348 33.51 28.63 40.21
N GLU A 349 32.83 28.12 41.23
CA GLU A 349 33.10 28.46 42.63
C GLU A 349 34.45 27.90 43.08
#